data_AF-A0A9X1VSZ9-F1
#
_entry.id   AF-A0A9X1VSZ9-F1
#
_cell.length_a   1.000
_cell.length_b   1.000
_cell.length_c   1.000
_cell.angle_alpha   90.00
_cell.angle_beta   90.00
_cell.angle_gamma   90.00
#
_symmetry.space_group_name_H-M   'P 1'
#
loop_
_entity.id
_entity.type
_entity.pdbx_description
1 polymer ?
#
loop_
_entity_poly.entity_id
_entity_poly.type
_entity_poly.pdbx_seq_one_letter_code
_entity_poly.pdbx_strand_id
1 'polypeptide(L)' 'MKLIKNITKILALTIILTSLLNCEDDCTKMVNIPVSNPNYNPNNPSGNEPPFIDNFQEVSCDFEEPVTEPVNGPI' A
#
# COMPACT_ATOMS: atom_id res chain seq x y z
N MET A 1 -17.23 17.80 -44.42
CA MET A 1 -15.85 17.65 -43.90
C MET A 1 -15.58 18.35 -42.57
N LYS A 2 -16.00 19.61 -42.34
CA LYS A 2 -15.78 20.32 -41.05
C LYS A 2 -16.44 19.63 -39.84
N LEU A 3 -17.65 19.10 -40.03
CA LEU A 3 -18.43 18.46 -38.98
C LEU A 3 -17.79 17.16 -38.46
N ILE A 4 -17.32 16.30 -39.35
CA ILE A 4 -16.61 15.06 -39.01
C ILE A 4 -15.34 15.37 -38.20
N LYS A 5 -14.54 16.37 -38.64
CA LYS A 5 -13.34 16.81 -37.92
C LYS A 5 -13.64 17.29 -36.48
N ASN A 6 -14.79 17.96 -36.28
CA ASN A 6 -15.18 18.42 -34.95
C ASN A 6 -15.61 17.26 -34.04
N ILE A 7 -16.35 16.29 -34.58
CA ILE A 7 -16.77 15.09 -33.82
C ILE A 7 -15.54 14.28 -33.40
N THR A 8 -14.58 14.08 -34.31
CA THR A 8 -13.34 13.33 -33.98
C THR A 8 -12.52 14.04 -32.91
N LYS A 9 -12.47 15.38 -32.92
CA LYS A 9 -11.79 16.16 -31.88
C LYS A 9 -12.45 16.03 -30.52
N ILE A 10 -13.77 16.10 -30.47
CA ILE A 10 -14.53 15.94 -29.21
C ILE A 10 -14.31 14.53 -28.65
N LEU A 11 -14.42 13.50 -29.50
CA LEU A 11 -14.21 12.12 -29.10
C LEU A 11 -12.81 11.88 -28.54
N ALA A 12 -11.77 12.38 -29.22
CA ALA A 12 -10.40 12.29 -28.74
C ALA A 12 -10.20 13.02 -27.39
N LEU A 13 -10.81 14.19 -27.22
CA LEU A 13 -10.74 14.95 -25.98
C LEU A 13 -11.39 14.19 -24.81
N THR A 14 -12.55 13.58 -25.03
CA THR A 14 -13.21 12.75 -24.01
C THR A 14 -12.40 11.53 -23.62
N ILE A 15 -11.77 10.84 -24.58
CA ILE A 15 -10.94 9.66 -24.28
C ILE A 15 -9.74 10.06 -23.41
N ILE A 16 -9.03 11.14 -23.77
CA ILE A 16 -7.89 11.63 -23.00
C ILE A 16 -8.31 12.04 -21.59
N LEU A 17 -9.46 12.73 -21.45
CA LEU A 17 -9.96 13.17 -20.15
C LEU A 17 -10.31 11.97 -19.25
N THR A 18 -10.96 10.95 -19.80
CA THR A 18 -11.27 9.72 -19.04
C THR A 18 -10.03 8.92 -18.68
N SER A 19 -9.02 8.85 -19.56
CA SER A 19 -7.75 8.17 -19.25
C SER A 19 -6.96 8.85 -18.14
N LEU A 20 -7.04 10.18 -18.03
CA LEU A 20 -6.37 10.94 -16.98
C LEU A 20 -7.07 10.79 -15.62
N LEU A 21 -8.40 10.64 -15.60
CA LEU A 21 -9.19 10.45 -14.38
C LEU A 21 -9.14 9.01 -13.85
N ASN A 22 -8.91 8.01 -14.71
CA ASN A 22 -8.75 6.62 -14.30
C ASN A 22 -7.33 6.27 -13.78
N CYS A 23 -6.43 7.26 -13.68
CA CYS A 23 -5.07 7.07 -13.17
C CYS A 23 -4.97 7.31 -11.65
N GLU A 24 -6.11 7.51 -10.98
CA GLU A 24 -6.20 7.84 -9.55
C GLU A 24 -6.36 6.58 -8.65
N ASP A 25 -6.50 5.39 -9.24
CA ASP A 25 -6.93 4.18 -8.52
C ASP A 25 -5.78 3.26 -8.01
N ASP A 26 -4.52 3.50 -8.36
CA ASP A 26 -3.37 2.76 -7.80
C ASP A 26 -2.71 3.56 -6.66
N CYS A 27 -3.52 4.05 -5.71
CA CYS A 27 -2.98 4.63 -4.49
C CYS A 27 -2.40 3.51 -3.62
N THR A 28 -1.07 3.50 -3.49
CA THR A 28 -0.35 2.60 -2.57
C THR A 28 0.38 3.40 -1.49
N LYS A 29 0.56 2.77 -0.33
CA LYS A 29 1.37 3.27 0.79
C LYS A 29 2.34 2.19 1.25
N MET A 30 3.50 2.60 1.78
CA MET A 30 4.39 1.69 2.49
C MET A 30 3.97 1.56 3.95
N VAL A 31 3.83 0.32 4.43
CA VAL A 31 3.53 -0.02 5.82
C VAL A 31 4.54 -1.03 6.35
N ASN A 32 4.80 -1.02 7.66
CA ASN A 32 5.59 -2.05 8.32
C ASN A 32 4.66 -3.13 8.87
N ILE A 33 4.74 -4.35 8.33
CA ILE A 33 3.98 -5.51 8.80
C ILE A 33 4.97 -6.47 9.45
N PRO A 34 5.02 -6.56 10.80
CA PRO A 34 5.97 -7.44 11.47
C PRO A 34 5.78 -8.91 11.06
N VAL A 35 6.88 -9.62 10.83
CA VAL A 35 6.87 -11.06 10.55
C VAL A 35 7.66 -11.81 11.62
N SER A 36 7.31 -13.09 11.85
CA SER A 36 8.01 -13.93 12.83
C SER A 36 9.48 -14.07 12.51
N ASN A 37 10.34 -13.84 13.50
CA ASN A 37 11.78 -14.03 13.35
C ASN A 37 12.12 -15.53 13.42
N PRO A 38 12.67 -16.14 12.36
CA PRO A 38 13.02 -17.57 12.37
C PRO A 38 14.13 -17.93 13.35
N ASN A 39 14.94 -16.95 13.77
CA ASN A 39 16.05 -17.16 14.68
C ASN A 39 15.66 -16.97 16.16
N TYR A 40 14.46 -16.43 16.44
CA TYR A 40 13.99 -16.24 17.80
C TYR A 40 13.90 -17.57 18.56
N ASN A 41 14.68 -17.66 19.66
CA ASN A 41 14.66 -18.80 20.55
C ASN A 41 14.18 -18.38 21.94
N PRO A 42 12.93 -18.71 22.32
CA PRO A 42 12.38 -18.33 23.63
C PRO A 42 13.10 -18.99 24.81
N ASN A 43 13.88 -20.06 24.57
CA ASN A 43 14.64 -20.77 25.60
C ASN A 43 16.09 -20.26 25.75
N ASN A 44 16.51 -19.29 24.92
CA ASN A 44 17.82 -18.67 25.02
C ASN A 44 17.66 -17.16 25.29
N PRO A 45 17.40 -16.77 26.55
CA PRO A 45 17.15 -15.36 26.91
C PRO A 45 18.37 -14.44 26.69
N SER A 46 19.56 -15.00 26.47
CA SER A 46 20.77 -14.25 26.09
C SER A 46 20.89 -14.01 24.58
N GLY A 47 20.07 -14.68 23.76
CA GLY A 47 19.96 -14.41 22.34
C GLY A 47 19.16 -13.13 22.14
N ASN A 48 19.84 -12.04 21.81
CA ASN A 48 19.25 -10.70 21.63
C ASN A 48 18.33 -10.57 20.39
N GLU A 49 17.82 -11.69 19.86
CA GLU A 49 16.98 -11.67 18.67
C GLU A 49 15.53 -11.44 19.08
N PRO A 50 14.85 -10.41 18.52
CA PRO A 50 13.46 -10.15 18.83
C PRO A 50 12.56 -11.23 18.21
N PRO A 51 11.36 -11.49 18.77
CA PRO A 51 10.40 -12.46 18.24
C PRO A 51 9.84 -12.09 16.86
N PHE A 52 9.90 -10.80 16.49
CA PHE A 52 9.44 -10.28 15.22
C PHE A 52 10.52 -9.41 14.57
N ILE A 53 10.53 -9.38 13.25
CA ILE A 53 11.34 -8.47 12.44
C ILE A 53 10.43 -7.59 11.58
N ASP A 54 10.90 -6.37 11.34
CA ASP A 54 10.20 -5.42 10.46
C ASP A 54 10.21 -5.93 9.02
N ASN A 55 9.08 -5.77 8.33
CA ASN A 55 8.94 -6.12 6.93
C ASN A 55 8.05 -5.07 6.24
N PHE A 56 8.71 -4.19 5.49
CA PHE A 56 8.06 -3.10 4.78
C PHE A 56 7.45 -3.61 3.48
N GLN A 57 6.15 -3.42 3.34
CA GLN A 57 5.39 -3.86 2.17
C GLN A 57 4.60 -2.68 1.61
N GLU A 58 4.49 -2.66 0.28
CA GLU A 58 3.61 -1.74 -0.43
C GLU A 58 2.20 -2.35 -0.44
N VAL A 59 1.25 -1.60 0.12
CA VAL A 59 -0.15 -2.01 0.25
C VAL A 59 -1.03 -0.92 -0.33
N SER A 60 -2.28 -1.26 -0.62
CA SER A 60 -3.28 -0.27 -1.03
C SER A 60 -3.52 0.77 0.07
N CYS A 61 -3.83 2.01 -0.31
CA CYS A 61 -4.08 3.10 0.63
C CYS A 61 -5.25 2.82 1.59
N ASP A 62 -6.21 1.99 1.19
CA ASP A 62 -7.34 1.53 2.02
C ASP A 62 -6.98 0.37 2.97
N PHE A 63 -5.73 -0.10 2.96
CA PHE A 63 -5.25 -1.10 3.90
C PHE A 63 -5.36 -0.59 5.34
N GLU A 64 -6.31 -1.17 6.08
CA GLU A 64 -6.46 -1.00 7.51
C GLU A 64 -5.32 -1.72 8.22
N GLU A 65 -4.40 -0.94 8.79
CA GLU A 65 -3.31 -1.50 9.60
C GLU A 65 -3.88 -2.23 10.82
N PRO A 66 -3.46 -3.47 11.10
CA PRO A 66 -3.87 -4.16 12.31
C PRO A 66 -3.48 -3.32 13.52
N VAL A 67 -4.47 -3.02 14.36
CA VAL A 67 -4.47 -2.09 15.49
C VAL A 67 -3.10 -1.89 16.15
N THR A 68 -2.68 -0.63 16.23
CA THR A 68 -1.40 -0.12 16.74
C THR A 68 -1.24 -0.15 18.26
N GLU A 69 -2.17 -0.76 18.99
CA GLU A 69 -2.03 -0.84 20.44
C GLU A 69 -0.97 -1.90 20.80
N PRO A 70 0.16 -1.52 21.44
CA PRO A 70 1.10 -2.50 21.95
C PRO A 70 0.36 -3.37 22.96
N VAL A 71 0.36 -4.68 22.74
CA VAL A 71 -0.24 -5.68 23.65
C VAL A 71 0.34 -5.56 25.07
N ASN A 72 1.54 -4.97 25.17
CA ASN A 72 2.18 -4.59 26.42
C ASN A 72 2.13 -3.05 26.58
N GLY A 73 1.00 -2.53 27.04
CA GLY A 73 0.97 -1.19 27.65
C GLY A 73 1.90 -1.14 28.87
N PRO A 74 2.36 0.06 29.30
CA PRO A 74 3.18 0.19 30.50
C PRO A 74 2.43 -0.41 31.69
N ILE A 75 3.09 -1.36 32.36
CA ILE A 75 2.66 -1.96 33.63
C ILE A 75 2.78 -0.91 34.74
#